data_AF-A0A7S1PQT9-F1
#
_entry.id   AF-A0A7S1PQT9-F1
#
_cell.length_a   1.000
_cell.length_b   1.000
_cell.length_c   1.000
_cell.angle_alpha   90.00
_cell.angle_beta   90.00
_cell.angle_gamma   90.00
#
_symmetry.space_group_name_H-M   'P 1'
#
loop_
_entity.id
_entity.type
_entity.pdbx_description
1 polymer ?
#
loop_
_entity_poly.entity_id
_entity_poly.type
_entity_poly.pdbx_seq_one_letter_code
_entity_poly.pdbx_strand_id
1 'polypeptide(L)'
;MGGPCAEVREGKQGAADTYVTRGSLEAARFAVGGMLQMVDSVLAPPEEGAPSYYSLQTGLALCRPPGHHASSNRSQGFCLLNGVAVAAAYARRR
;
A
#
# COMPACT_ATOMS: atom_id res chain seq x y z
N MET A 1 32.93 14.98 9.82
CA MET A 1 32.16 16.23 9.69
C MET A 1 31.06 16.00 8.66
N GLY A 2 29.85 15.64 9.11
CA GLY A 2 28.68 15.42 8.24
C GLY A 2 27.57 16.37 8.68
N GLY A 3 27.19 17.30 7.81
CA GLY A 3 26.11 18.27 8.02
C GLY A 3 24.74 17.60 8.18
N PRO A 4 23.72 18.39 8.57
CA PRO A 4 22.63 17.96 9.43
C PRO A 4 21.72 16.96 8.71
N CYS A 5 21.52 15.80 9.33
CA CYS A 5 20.34 15.00 9.04
C CYS A 5 19.15 15.87 9.50
N ALA A 6 18.49 16.50 8.54
CA ALA A 6 17.56 17.60 8.73
C ALA A 6 16.59 17.37 9.92
N GLU A 7 16.48 18.39 10.78
CA GLU A 7 15.48 18.45 11.84
C GLU A 7 14.09 18.12 11.27
N VAL A 8 13.49 17.03 11.75
CA VAL A 8 12.07 16.76 11.55
C VAL A 8 11.30 17.75 12.41
N ARG A 9 10.86 18.88 11.84
CA ARG A 9 9.89 19.77 12.48
C ARG A 9 8.50 19.60 11.86
N GLU A 10 7.57 19.37 12.78
CA GLU A 10 6.11 19.28 12.71
C GLU A 10 5.47 18.12 11.91
N GLY A 11 4.98 17.16 12.70
CA GLY A 11 4.02 16.12 12.32
C GLY A 11 3.75 15.27 13.56
N LYS A 12 2.49 15.16 14.01
CA LYS A 12 2.11 14.28 15.13
C LYS A 12 2.78 12.94 14.91
N GLN A 13 3.61 12.49 15.86
CA GLN A 13 4.11 11.12 15.84
C GLN A 13 2.91 10.19 15.63
N GLY A 14 3.01 9.28 14.65
CA GLY A 14 2.25 8.03 14.70
C GLY A 14 2.65 7.25 15.95
N ALA A 15 2.38 5.95 16.07
CA ALA A 15 3.07 5.18 17.12
C ALA A 15 4.59 5.47 17.07
N ALA A 16 5.30 5.36 18.20
CA ALA A 16 6.67 5.89 18.40
C ALA A 16 7.71 5.46 17.33
N ASP A 17 7.39 4.48 16.48
CA ASP A 17 8.17 3.95 15.37
C ASP A 17 7.79 4.51 13.98
N THR A 18 6.69 5.24 13.84
CA THR A 18 6.10 5.63 12.55
C THR A 18 6.26 7.14 12.32
N TYR A 19 7.24 7.49 11.49
CA TYR A 19 7.49 8.86 11.07
C TYR A 19 6.80 9.18 9.74
N VAL A 20 6.50 10.45 9.53
CA VAL A 20 5.91 10.98 8.30
C VAL A 20 6.70 12.17 7.80
N THR A 21 6.75 12.32 6.48
CA THR A 21 7.24 13.51 5.78
C THR A 21 6.15 14.03 4.85
N ARG A 22 6.37 15.18 4.21
CA ARG A 22 5.39 15.80 3.30
C ARG A 22 4.85 14.85 2.22
N GLY A 23 5.65 13.91 1.73
CA GLY A 23 5.25 12.95 0.69
C GLY A 23 4.69 11.62 1.20
N SER A 24 4.67 11.39 2.52
CA SER A 24 4.34 10.08 3.09
C SER A 24 2.92 9.60 2.78
N LEU A 25 1.92 10.49 2.84
CA LEU A 25 0.54 10.13 2.55
C LEU A 25 0.33 9.78 1.07
N GLU A 26 0.96 10.52 0.17
CA GLU A 26 0.92 10.25 -1.26
C GLU A 26 1.58 8.90 -1.58
N ALA A 27 2.77 8.65 -1.05
CA ALA A 27 3.44 7.36 -1.17
C ALA A 27 2.57 6.20 -0.65
N ALA A 28 1.91 6.38 0.51
CA ALA A 28 0.99 5.39 1.06
C ALA A 28 -0.20 5.12 0.13
N ARG A 29 -0.76 6.15 -0.50
CA ARG A 29 -1.85 5.99 -1.49
C ARG A 29 -1.37 5.24 -2.74
N PHE A 30 -0.19 5.54 -3.26
CA PHE A 30 0.39 4.79 -4.38
C PHE A 30 0.66 3.32 -4.02
N ALA A 31 1.17 3.05 -2.82
CA ALA A 31 1.34 1.70 -2.30
C ALA A 31 0.02 0.92 -2.29
N VAL A 32 -1.06 1.50 -1.75
CA VAL A 32 -2.39 0.89 -1.76
C VAL A 32 -2.91 0.73 -3.19
N GLY A 33 -2.76 1.75 -4.04
CA GLY A 33 -3.19 1.71 -5.45
C GLY A 33 -2.53 0.59 -6.25
N GLY A 34 -1.24 0.34 -6.04
CA GLY A 34 -0.54 -0.80 -6.64
C GLY A 34 -1.11 -2.16 -6.21
N MET A 35 -1.53 -2.29 -4.95
CA MET A 35 -2.22 -3.50 -4.49
C MET A 35 -3.60 -3.67 -5.16
N LEU A 36 -4.36 -2.58 -5.33
CA LEU A 36 -5.65 -2.63 -6.02
C LEU A 36 -5.50 -3.00 -7.50
N GLN A 37 -4.51 -2.43 -8.19
CA GLN A 37 -4.19 -2.77 -9.57
C GLN A 37 -3.78 -4.24 -9.73
N MET A 38 -3.03 -4.77 -8.77
CA MET A 38 -2.69 -6.20 -8.74
C MET A 38 -3.93 -7.07 -8.55
N VAL A 39 -4.84 -6.70 -7.64
CA VAL A 39 -6.13 -7.38 -7.48
C VAL A 39 -6.94 -7.36 -8.78
N ASP A 40 -7.03 -6.19 -9.42
CA ASP A 40 -7.74 -6.05 -10.71
C ASP A 40 -7.14 -6.94 -11.80
N SER A 41 -5.82 -7.01 -11.87
CA SER A 41 -5.11 -7.81 -12.88
C SER A 41 -5.31 -9.31 -12.67
N VAL A 42 -5.32 -9.77 -11.42
CA VAL A 42 -5.51 -11.20 -11.08
C VAL A 42 -6.98 -11.62 -11.19
N LEU A 43 -7.93 -10.74 -10.86
CA LEU A 43 -9.37 -11.03 -10.93
C LEU A 43 -9.99 -10.71 -12.29
N ALA A 44 -9.22 -10.18 -13.24
CA ALA A 44 -9.72 -9.89 -14.58
C ALA A 44 -10.27 -11.18 -15.22
N PRO A 45 -11.43 -11.12 -15.89
CA PRO A 45 -11.91 -12.25 -16.66
C PRO A 45 -10.91 -12.54 -17.79
N PRO A 46 -10.80 -13.81 -18.23
CA PRO A 46 -10.04 -14.13 -19.44
C PRO A 46 -10.56 -13.28 -20.61
N GLU A 47 -9.64 -12.75 -21.42
CA GLU A 47 -10.06 -12.07 -22.65
C GLU A 47 -10.82 -13.05 -23.56
N GLU A 48 -11.84 -12.54 -24.23
CA GLU A 48 -12.68 -13.37 -25.10
C GLU A 48 -11.82 -13.94 -26.25
N GLY A 49 -11.81 -15.27 -26.36
CA GLY A 49 -10.97 -15.98 -27.34
C GLY A 49 -9.51 -16.18 -26.93
N ALA A 50 -9.07 -15.65 -25.78
CA ALA A 50 -7.74 -15.92 -25.26
C ALA A 50 -7.66 -17.32 -24.62
N PRO A 51 -6.56 -18.07 -24.81
CA PRO A 51 -6.36 -19.34 -24.13
C PRO A 51 -6.40 -19.17 -22.60
N SER A 52 -6.97 -20.15 -21.89
CA SER A 52 -7.14 -20.08 -20.43
C SER A 52 -5.84 -19.85 -19.64
N TYR A 53 -4.69 -20.28 -20.18
CA TYR A 53 -3.37 -20.07 -19.57
C TYR A 53 -2.87 -18.62 -19.62
N TYR A 54 -3.54 -17.71 -20.35
CA TYR A 54 -3.22 -16.27 -20.36
C TYR A 54 -3.79 -15.53 -19.15
N SER A 55 -4.70 -16.15 -18.39
CA SER A 55 -5.24 -15.54 -17.17
C SER A 55 -4.20 -15.50 -16.05
N LEU A 56 -3.98 -14.33 -15.46
CA LEU A 56 -3.04 -14.15 -14.35
C LEU A 56 -3.58 -14.84 -13.09
N GLN A 57 -2.86 -15.85 -12.61
CA GLN A 57 -3.28 -16.61 -11.43
C GLN A 57 -2.76 -16.02 -10.12
N THR A 58 -1.65 -15.26 -10.17
CA THR A 58 -0.98 -14.68 -9.02
C THR A 58 -0.36 -13.33 -9.37
N GLY A 59 -0.13 -12.49 -8.37
CA GLY A 59 0.51 -11.19 -8.53
C GLY A 59 1.27 -10.78 -7.28
N LEU A 60 2.29 -9.95 -7.44
CA LEU A 60 3.10 -9.40 -6.36
C LEU A 60 3.12 -7.87 -6.47
N ALA A 61 2.73 -7.18 -5.40
CA ALA A 61 2.83 -5.73 -5.31
C ALA A 61 3.98 -5.34 -4.38
N LEU A 62 5.03 -4.72 -4.93
CA LEU A 62 6.17 -4.20 -4.18
C LEU A 62 5.85 -2.77 -3.69
N CYS A 63 5.38 -2.66 -2.46
CA CYS A 63 4.82 -1.42 -1.93
C CYS A 63 5.67 -0.82 -0.82
N ARG A 64 5.85 0.51 -0.87
CA ARG A 64 6.43 1.31 0.22
C ARG A 64 5.65 2.62 0.35
N PRO A 65 5.22 3.04 1.56
CA PRO A 65 5.39 2.40 2.88
C PRO A 65 4.58 1.07 3.03
N PRO A 66 4.91 0.23 4.03
CA PRO A 66 4.15 -0.97 4.35
C PRO A 66 2.74 -0.62 4.89
N GLY A 67 1.88 -1.63 5.08
CA GLY A 67 0.49 -1.40 5.51
C GLY A 67 -0.09 -2.28 6.62
N HIS A 68 0.38 -3.52 6.81
CA HIS A 68 -0.34 -4.53 7.62
C HIS A 68 -0.52 -4.22 9.12
N HIS A 69 0.23 -3.27 9.68
CA HIS A 69 0.10 -2.89 11.09
C HIS A 69 -0.89 -1.75 11.33
N ALA A 70 -1.27 -0.98 10.31
CA ALA A 70 -2.20 0.15 10.50
C ALA A 70 -3.62 -0.36 10.85
N SER A 71 -4.23 0.25 11.88
CA SER A 71 -5.65 0.05 12.19
C SER A 71 -6.51 1.11 11.49
N SER A 72 -7.83 1.04 11.66
CA SER A 72 -8.76 2.04 11.09
C SER A 72 -8.54 3.47 11.61
N ASN A 73 -7.88 3.64 12.77
CA ASN A 73 -7.70 4.94 13.42
C ASN A 73 -6.27 5.21 13.92
N ARG A 74 -5.30 4.36 13.57
CA ARG A 74 -3.91 4.46 14.07
C ARG A 74 -2.90 3.97 13.05
N SER A 75 -1.87 4.78 12.81
CA SER A 75 -0.63 4.40 12.12
C SER A 75 0.40 3.84 13.12
N GLN A 76 1.06 2.75 12.78
CA GLN A 76 2.01 2.03 13.64
C GLN A 76 2.92 1.09 12.84
N GLY A 77 4.10 0.74 13.34
CA GLY A 77 4.99 -0.21 12.68
C GLY A 77 5.35 0.19 11.26
N PHE A 78 5.63 1.48 11.04
CA PHE A 78 5.89 2.12 9.74
C PHE A 78 4.69 2.15 8.77
N CYS A 79 3.52 1.65 9.19
CA CYS A 79 2.33 1.55 8.36
C CYS A 79 1.43 2.77 8.54
N LEU A 80 1.12 3.46 7.44
CA LEU A 80 0.23 4.62 7.42
C LEU A 80 -1.20 4.26 7.02
N LEU A 81 -1.35 3.36 6.05
CA LEU A 81 -2.62 2.84 5.55
C LEU A 81 -2.56 1.32 5.47
N ASN A 82 -3.63 0.64 5.87
CA ASN A 82 -3.68 -0.82 5.77
C ASN A 82 -4.07 -1.28 4.37
N GLY A 83 -3.10 -1.26 3.46
CA GLY A 83 -3.30 -1.66 2.07
C GLY A 83 -3.80 -3.10 1.90
N VAL A 84 -3.38 -4.03 2.77
CA VAL A 84 -3.85 -5.43 2.75
C VAL A 84 -5.34 -5.51 3.08
N ALA A 85 -5.78 -4.82 4.14
CA ALA A 85 -7.19 -4.78 4.52
C ALA A 85 -8.05 -4.09 3.45
N VAL A 86 -7.55 -3.00 2.86
CA VAL A 86 -8.22 -2.29 1.77
C VAL A 86 -8.34 -3.19 0.53
N ALA A 87 -7.27 -3.85 0.11
CA ALA A 87 -7.26 -4.76 -1.04
C ALA A 87 -8.21 -5.95 -0.83
N ALA A 88 -8.24 -6.54 0.36
CA ALA A 88 -9.19 -7.61 0.68
C ALA A 88 -10.65 -7.12 0.65
N ALA A 89 -10.94 -5.96 1.24
CA ALA A 89 -12.27 -5.37 1.21
C ALA A 89 -12.72 -4.98 -0.21
N TYR A 90 -11.78 -4.56 -1.05
CA TYR A 90 -12.00 -4.24 -2.46
C TYR A 90 -12.29 -5.49 -3.29
N ALA A 91 -11.46 -6.53 -3.16
CA ALA A 91 -11.67 -7.82 -3.83
C ALA A 91 -13.05 -8.44 -3.50
N ARG A 92 -13.53 -8.29 -2.26
CA ARG A 92 -14.86 -8.77 -1.84
C ARG A 92 -16.04 -8.04 -2.48
N ARG A 93 -15.82 -6.86 -3.07
CA ARG A 93 -16.86 -6.03 -3.69
C ARG A 93 -16.82 -6.06 -5.23
N ARG A 94 -15.78 -6.68 -5.79
CA ARG A 94 -15.65 -6.99 -7.22
C ARG A 94 -16.49 -8.24 -7.51
#